data_AF-A0A3C1WWW1-F1
#
_entry.id   AF-A0A3C1WWW1-F1
#
_cell.length_a   1.000
_cell.length_b   1.000
_cell.length_c   1.000
_cell.angle_alpha   90.00
_cell.angle_beta   90.00
_cell.angle_gamma   90.00
#
_symmetry.space_group_name_H-M   'P 1'
#
loop_
_entity.id
_entity.type
_entity.pdbx_description
1 polymer ?
#
loop_
_entity_poly.entity_id
_entity_poly.type
_entity_poly.pdbx_seq_one_letter_code
_entity_poly.pdbx_strand_id
1 'polypeptide(L)'
;MSGSNHKELLNQAIDFALNGSWDASHKIVQDLHSSQAFWIHAVLHKIEGDEFNSRYWYERAQQSYEAYNDPKQELIFIRNNL
;
A
#
# COMPACT_ATOMS: atom_id res chain seq x y z
N MET A 1 -2.38 -17.61 15.73
CA MET A 1 -0.99 -17.13 15.50
C MET A 1 -0.76 -16.54 14.10
N SER A 2 -1.78 -16.45 13.23
CA SER A 2 -1.62 -15.95 11.85
C SER A 2 -1.52 -14.41 11.72
N GLY A 3 -2.15 -13.64 12.63
CA GLY A 3 -2.27 -12.18 12.51
C GLY A 3 -0.99 -11.35 12.72
N SER A 4 -0.01 -11.83 13.50
CA SER A 4 1.23 -11.08 13.76
C SER A 4 2.08 -10.95 12.49
N ASN A 5 2.23 -12.05 11.76
CA ASN A 5 3.03 -12.10 10.54
C ASN A 5 2.45 -11.19 9.43
N HIS A 6 1.12 -11.09 9.34
CA HIS A 6 0.47 -10.22 8.34
C HIS A 6 0.76 -8.74 8.59
N LYS A 7 0.61 -8.28 9.83
CA LYS A 7 0.87 -6.88 10.19
C LYS A 7 2.35 -6.53 10.04
N GLU A 8 3.25 -7.44 10.37
CA GLU A 8 4.70 -7.26 10.18
C GLU A 8 5.05 -7.07 8.69
N LEU A 9 4.50 -7.93 7.82
CA LEU A 9 4.69 -7.80 6.37
C LEU A 9 4.14 -6.48 5.81
N LEU A 10 2.95 -6.06 6.25
CA LEU A 10 2.39 -4.76 5.84
C LEU A 10 3.29 -3.59 6.29
N ASN A 11 3.80 -3.61 7.53
CA ASN A 11 4.74 -2.58 7.99
C ASN A 11 6.02 -2.56 7.15
N GLN A 12 6.57 -3.74 6.85
CA GLN A 12 7.76 -3.89 6.02
C GLN A 12 7.54 -3.36 4.59
N ALA A 13 6.39 -3.64 3.99
CA ALA A 13 6.03 -3.08 2.69
C ALA A 13 6.00 -1.55 2.72
N ILE A 14 5.37 -0.97 3.74
CA ILE A 14 5.32 0.49 3.90
C ILE A 14 6.74 1.07 4.10
N ASP A 15 7.60 0.42 4.88
CA ASP A 15 9.00 0.86 5.04
C ASP A 15 9.75 0.86 3.72
N PHE A 16 9.58 -0.18 2.89
CA PHE A 16 10.16 -0.19 1.54
C PHE A 16 9.61 0.92 0.66
N ALA A 17 8.29 1.13 0.67
CA ALA A 17 7.64 2.19 -0.11
C ALA A 17 8.15 3.59 0.26
N LEU A 18 8.25 3.90 1.56
CA LEU A 18 8.73 5.19 2.07
C LEU A 18 10.21 5.45 1.75
N ASN A 19 11.03 4.39 1.70
CA ASN A 19 12.45 4.48 1.37
C ASN A 19 12.76 4.47 -0.14
N GLY A 20 11.74 4.40 -1.01
CA GLY A 20 11.93 4.37 -2.46
C GLY A 20 12.17 2.97 -3.05
N SER A 21 12.12 1.92 -2.23
CA SER A 21 12.30 0.53 -2.64
C SER A 21 10.98 -0.09 -3.12
N TRP A 22 10.34 0.52 -4.12
CA TRP A 22 8.97 0.18 -4.54
C TRP A 22 8.80 -1.27 -5.00
N ASP A 23 9.77 -1.82 -5.75
CA ASP A 23 9.75 -3.23 -6.17
C ASP A 23 9.72 -4.21 -4.99
N ALA A 24 10.43 -3.88 -3.90
CA ALA A 24 10.45 -4.71 -2.70
C ALA A 24 9.11 -4.64 -1.96
N SER A 25 8.47 -3.46 -1.95
CA SER A 25 7.12 -3.30 -1.42
C SER A 25 6.11 -4.09 -2.23
N HIS A 26 6.12 -3.98 -3.56
CA HIS A 26 5.25 -4.72 -4.48
C HIS A 26 5.33 -6.22 -4.25
N LYS A 27 6.55 -6.78 -4.15
CA LYS A 27 6.78 -8.20 -3.86
C LYS A 27 6.08 -8.69 -2.60
N ILE A 28 5.96 -7.86 -1.57
CA ILE A 28 5.24 -8.21 -0.35
C ILE A 28 3.73 -8.12 -0.59
N VAL A 29 3.23 -6.97 -1.05
CA VAL A 29 1.78 -6.71 -1.08
C VAL A 29 1.05 -7.48 -2.17
N GLN A 30 1.74 -7.92 -3.23
CA GLN A 30 1.14 -8.74 -4.28
C GLN A 30 0.69 -10.13 -3.78
N ASP A 31 1.39 -10.67 -2.78
CA ASP A 31 1.12 -12.00 -2.21
C ASP A 31 0.12 -11.93 -1.03
N LEU A 32 -0.28 -10.72 -0.62
CA LEU A 32 -1.21 -10.48 0.48
C LEU A 32 -2.59 -10.09 -0.05
N HIS A 33 -3.61 -10.87 0.31
CA HIS A 33 -4.99 -10.63 -0.08
C HIS A 33 -5.79 -9.94 1.04
N SER A 34 -5.43 -8.70 1.38
CA SER A 34 -6.17 -7.88 2.36
C SER A 34 -6.38 -6.45 1.85
N SER A 35 -7.40 -5.77 2.38
CA SER A 35 -7.71 -4.37 1.99
C SER A 35 -6.52 -3.44 2.22
N GLN A 36 -5.74 -3.63 3.30
CA GLN A 36 -4.54 -2.85 3.57
C GLN A 36 -3.43 -3.12 2.55
N ALA A 37 -3.22 -4.39 2.14
CA ALA A 37 -2.24 -4.71 1.11
C ALA A 37 -2.61 -4.09 -0.24
N PHE A 38 -3.90 -4.18 -0.62
CA PHE A 38 -4.41 -3.52 -1.82
C PHE A 38 -4.26 -2.00 -1.74
N TRP A 39 -4.46 -1.39 -0.58
CA TRP A 39 -4.26 0.05 -0.41
C TRP A 39 -2.79 0.44 -0.59
N ILE A 40 -1.85 -0.29 0.01
CA ILE A 40 -0.41 -0.04 -0.19
C ILE A 40 -0.05 -0.20 -1.66
N HIS A 41 -0.55 -1.24 -2.34
CA HIS A 41 -0.34 -1.48 -3.78
C HIS A 41 -0.86 -0.29 -4.61
N ALA A 42 -2.04 0.23 -4.28
CA ALA A 42 -2.62 1.40 -4.92
C ALA A 42 -1.72 2.64 -4.79
N VAL A 43 -1.17 2.87 -3.59
CA VAL A 43 -0.27 3.99 -3.34
C VAL A 43 1.07 3.84 -4.08
N LEU A 44 1.59 2.62 -4.24
CA LEU A 44 2.81 2.39 -5.05
C LEU A 44 2.61 2.85 -6.49
N HIS A 45 1.51 2.44 -7.14
CA HIS A 45 1.22 2.89 -8.50
C HIS A 45 0.94 4.40 -8.59
N LYS A 46 0.38 5.00 -7.54
CA LYS A 46 0.22 6.45 -7.46
C LYS A 46 1.57 7.17 -7.45
N ILE A 47 2.55 6.64 -6.72
CA ILE A 47 3.92 7.16 -6.70
C ILE A 47 4.59 6.99 -8.08
N GLU A 48 4.36 5.86 -8.74
CA GLU A 48 4.91 5.53 -10.07
C GLU A 48 4.27 6.35 -11.21
N GLY A 49 3.14 7.02 -10.95
CA GLY A 49 2.38 7.76 -11.96
C GLY A 49 1.46 6.89 -12.82
N ASP A 50 1.26 5.63 -12.45
CA ASP A 50 0.32 4.73 -13.11
C ASP A 50 -1.09 4.90 -12.52
N GLU A 51 -1.78 5.95 -12.99
CA GLU A 51 -3.10 6.32 -12.47
C GLU A 51 -4.13 5.20 -12.68
N PHE A 52 -4.10 4.51 -13.83
CA PHE A 52 -5.08 3.48 -14.15
C PHE A 52 -4.96 2.29 -13.19
N ASN A 53 -3.76 1.73 -13.01
CA ASN A 53 -3.57 0.63 -12.07
C ASN A 53 -3.77 1.09 -10.63
N SER A 54 -3.32 2.30 -10.29
CA SER A 54 -3.55 2.85 -8.96
C SER A 54 -5.05 2.86 -8.62
N ARG A 55 -5.89 3.42 -9.49
CA ARG A 55 -7.36 3.46 -9.30
C ARG A 55 -7.97 2.07 -9.15
N TYR A 56 -7.54 1.10 -9.98
CA TYR A 56 -7.98 -0.29 -9.86
C TYR A 56 -7.72 -0.86 -8.46
N TRP A 57 -6.53 -0.63 -7.89
CA TRP A 57 -6.20 -1.13 -6.56
C TRP A 57 -6.88 -0.34 -5.44
N TYR A 58 -7.10 0.97 -5.61
CA TYR A 58 -7.90 1.78 -4.68
C TYR A 58 -9.33 1.25 -4.55
N GLU A 59 -9.96 0.89 -5.66
CA GLU A 59 -11.29 0.27 -5.66
C GLU A 59 -11.29 -1.05 -4.89
N ARG A 60 -10.27 -1.89 -5.10
CA ARG A 60 -10.12 -3.16 -4.34
C ARG A 60 -9.87 -2.95 -2.85
N ALA A 61 -9.23 -1.85 -2.49
CA ALA A 61 -9.02 -1.46 -1.09
C ALA A 61 -10.26 -0.81 -0.45
N GLN A 62 -11.31 -0.52 -1.23
CA GLN A 62 -12.46 0.30 -0.82
C GLN A 62 -12.04 1.70 -0.36
N GLN A 63 -11.10 2.31 -1.07
CA GLN A 63 -10.56 3.64 -0.79
C GLN A 63 -10.68 4.52 -2.04
N SER A 64 -10.55 5.85 -1.87
CA SER A 64 -10.57 6.81 -2.99
C SER A 64 -9.16 7.28 -3.34
N TYR A 65 -8.84 7.25 -4.64
CA TYR A 65 -7.56 7.70 -5.18
C TYR A 65 -7.24 9.16 -4.79
N GLU A 66 -8.27 10.01 -4.75
CA GLU A 66 -8.18 11.45 -4.49
C GLU A 66 -8.18 11.83 -3.00
N ALA A 67 -8.40 10.88 -2.09
CA ALA A 67 -8.54 11.18 -0.66
C ALA A 67 -7.28 11.81 -0.03
N TYR A 68 -6.11 11.54 -0.63
CA TYR A 68 -4.82 12.06 -0.20
C TYR A 68 -4.06 12.62 -1.40
N ASN A 69 -3.45 13.79 -1.26
CA ASN A 69 -2.60 14.35 -2.32
C ASN A 69 -1.14 13.89 -2.22
N ASP A 70 -0.67 13.60 -1.00
CA ASP A 70 0.70 13.12 -0.75
C ASP A 70 0.69 11.61 -0.45
N PRO A 71 1.24 10.78 -1.34
CA PRO A 71 1.27 9.33 -1.14
C PRO A 71 2.11 8.91 0.09
N LYS A 72 3.10 9.70 0.52
CA LYS A 72 3.87 9.39 1.74
C LYS A 72 3.04 9.58 3.00
N GLN A 73 2.26 10.65 3.07
CA GLN A 73 1.33 10.87 4.20
C GLN A 73 0.27 9.76 4.25
N GLU A 74 -0.21 9.34 3.10
CA GLU A 74 -1.15 8.24 2.97
C GLU A 74 -0.56 6.90 3.48
N LEU A 75 0.68 6.56 3.10
CA LEU A 75 1.39 5.39 3.63
C LEU A 75 1.56 5.43 5.16
N ILE A 76 1.85 6.61 5.73
CA ILE A 76 1.94 6.80 7.19
C ILE A 76 0.57 6.62 7.84
N PHE A 77 -0.51 7.11 7.20
CA PHE A 77 -1.86 6.89 7.68
C PHE A 77 -2.22 5.40 7.71
N ILE A 78 -1.94 4.66 6.64
CA ILE A 78 -2.18 3.21 6.57
C ILE A 78 -1.45 2.52 7.74
N ARG A 79 -0.16 2.82 7.93
CA ARG A 79 0.67 2.26 9.02
C ARG A 79 0.03 2.43 10.40
N ASN A 80 -0.47 3.63 10.68
CA ASN A 80 -1.05 3.96 11.98
C ASN A 80 -2.40 3.26 12.23
N ASN A 81 -3.03 2.70 11.19
CA ASN A 81 -4.33 2.05 11.24
C ASN A 81 -4.28 0.55 10.87
N LEU A 82 -3.09 -0.07 10.95
CA LEU A 82 -2.89 -1.52 10.75
C LEU A 82 -3.36 -2.38 11.92
#